data_AF-A0AAV7D7K1-F1
#
_entry.id   AF-A0AAV7D7K1-F1
#
_cell.length_a   1.000
_cell.length_b   1.000
_cell.length_c   1.000
_cell.angle_alpha   90.00
_cell.angle_beta   90.00
_cell.angle_gamma   90.00
#
_symmetry.space_group_name_H-M   'P 1'
#
loop_
_entity.id
_entity.type
_entity.pdbx_description
1 polymer ?
#
loop_
_entity_poly.entity_id
_entity_poly.type
_entity_poly.pdbx_seq_one_letter_code
_entity_poly.pdbx_strand_id
1 'polypeptide(L)'
;MPALRELWRRLPLAAAYQARNVRCRFQLCPGVFYSTQPPSSDVTVQYNHGLPVVTLTLPSRNERCQFTIKPLTTTVGQFLKDIQKEDQGIDRLAAISTDGTKFSSSTLMNVLLKNDFQLLINKSTHNVKPPPIGKGSDNFNSYSPCVSISQDYVYPEVTDRQFLHIFYKKAKVKKFDIEKYNRLKNEFAETEESLRRLRSPLQLKLPIEELRERE
;
A
#
# COMPACT_ATOMS: atom_id res chain seq x y z
N MET A 1 -9.95 64.69 15.49
CA MET A 1 -11.27 65.13 16.00
C MET A 1 -12.23 63.96 15.90
N PRO A 2 -13.06 63.65 16.91
CA PRO A 2 -12.65 62.84 18.07
C PRO A 2 -13.59 61.65 18.39
N ALA A 3 -13.04 60.71 19.18
CA ALA A 3 -13.61 60.03 20.36
C ALA A 3 -15.04 59.43 20.35
N LEU A 4 -15.06 58.09 20.50
CA LEU A 4 -15.65 57.35 21.63
C LEU A 4 -16.82 58.00 22.38
N ARG A 5 -18.01 57.36 22.34
CA ARG A 5 -19.00 57.32 23.45
C ARG A 5 -19.83 56.03 23.38
N GLU A 6 -19.76 55.19 24.42
CA GLU A 6 -20.74 55.05 25.51
C GLU A 6 -21.86 54.04 25.15
N LEU A 7 -21.87 52.86 25.77
CA LEU A 7 -22.53 52.55 27.05
C LEU A 7 -24.06 52.59 26.99
N TRP A 8 -24.64 51.41 26.83
CA TRP A 8 -25.84 50.97 27.56
C TRP A 8 -25.43 49.63 28.19
N ARG A 9 -25.07 49.49 29.48
CA ARG A 9 -25.77 49.82 30.74
C ARG A 9 -27.27 49.51 30.70
N ARG A 10 -27.64 48.34 31.26
CA ARG A 10 -28.48 48.14 32.47
C ARG A 10 -29.07 46.71 32.43
N LEU A 11 -28.61 45.74 33.24
CA LEU A 11 -28.87 45.50 34.69
C LEU A 11 -30.38 45.33 35.00
N PRO A 12 -30.86 44.58 36.03
CA PRO A 12 -30.13 43.68 36.97
C PRO A 12 -30.92 42.48 37.63
N LEU A 13 -30.16 41.67 38.42
CA LEU A 13 -30.40 41.16 39.80
C LEU A 13 -31.38 40.01 40.16
N ALA A 14 -30.82 39.12 41.00
CA ALA A 14 -31.38 38.12 41.92
C ALA A 14 -31.69 36.74 41.31
N ALA A 15 -31.22 35.61 41.87
CA ALA A 15 -31.15 35.31 43.29
C ALA A 15 -30.07 34.27 43.66
N ALA A 16 -29.56 34.47 44.88
CA ALA A 16 -29.08 33.49 45.89
C ALA A 16 -27.89 32.57 45.52
N TYR A 17 -26.67 32.77 46.07
CA TYR A 17 -26.23 32.37 47.44
C TYR A 17 -26.47 30.86 47.65
N GLN A 18 -25.48 29.96 47.79
CA GLN A 18 -24.29 30.00 48.66
C GLN A 18 -23.19 29.01 48.24
N ALA A 19 -21.94 29.47 48.45
CA ALA A 19 -20.78 28.83 49.10
C ALA A 19 -20.36 27.39 48.72
N ARG A 20 -19.09 27.07 48.45
CA ARG A 20 -17.91 27.41 49.25
C ARG A 20 -16.62 27.45 48.40
N ASN A 21 -15.83 28.49 48.66
CA ASN A 21 -14.45 28.67 48.19
C ASN A 21 -13.48 27.73 48.92
N VAL A 22 -12.52 27.15 48.19
CA VAL A 22 -11.13 27.12 48.65
C VAL A 22 -10.23 27.68 47.55
N ARG A 23 -9.71 28.84 47.90
CA ARG A 23 -8.68 29.68 47.31
C ARG A 23 -7.47 28.86 46.81
N CYS A 24 -7.12 29.01 45.53
CA CYS A 24 -5.75 28.75 45.08
C CYS A 24 -5.14 30.01 44.47
N ARG A 25 -4.00 30.36 45.04
CA ARG A 25 -3.12 31.49 44.78
C ARG A 25 -2.61 31.42 43.33
N PHE A 26 -2.62 32.57 42.66
CA PHE A 26 -1.83 32.79 41.46
C PHE A 26 -0.34 32.55 41.77
N GLN A 27 0.23 31.55 41.10
CA GLN A 27 1.65 31.52 40.79
C GLN A 27 1.77 31.08 39.33
N LEU A 28 2.46 31.92 38.56
CA LEU A 28 2.77 31.70 37.16
C LEU A 28 3.61 30.43 37.00
N CYS A 29 3.16 29.53 36.14
CA CYS A 29 4.00 28.52 35.50
C CYS A 29 3.66 28.47 34.00
N PRO A 30 4.66 28.45 33.09
CA PRO A 30 4.41 28.18 31.68
C PRO A 30 4.09 26.70 31.51
N GLY A 31 2.80 26.37 31.57
CA GLY A 31 2.30 25.02 31.34
C GLY A 31 2.27 24.72 29.85
N VAL A 32 3.25 23.95 29.39
CA VAL A 32 3.18 23.20 28.14
C VAL A 32 1.85 22.46 28.11
N PHE A 33 1.03 22.72 27.08
CA PHE A 33 -0.18 21.96 26.81
C PHE A 33 0.21 20.53 26.41
N TYR A 34 0.41 19.64 27.40
CA TYR A 34 0.36 18.22 27.13
C TYR A 34 -1.12 17.84 27.00
N SER A 35 -1.58 17.79 25.75
CA SER A 35 -2.77 17.01 25.41
C SER A 35 -2.45 15.55 25.70
N THR A 36 -2.94 15.01 26.80
CA THR A 36 -2.91 13.58 27.09
C THR A 36 -4.05 12.89 26.35
N GLN A 37 -4.01 12.91 25.02
CA GLN A 37 -4.67 11.87 24.23
C GLN A 37 -3.69 10.71 24.09
N PRO A 38 -4.04 9.49 24.54
CA PRO A 38 -3.21 8.32 24.27
C PRO A 38 -3.05 8.20 22.74
N PRO A 39 -1.84 7.96 22.20
CA PRO A 39 -1.70 7.71 20.78
C PRO A 39 -2.57 6.48 20.47
N SER A 40 -3.60 6.66 19.64
CA SER A 40 -4.42 5.54 19.20
C SER A 40 -3.46 4.48 18.66
N SER A 41 -3.56 3.27 19.22
CA SER A 41 -2.63 2.16 18.98
C SER A 41 -2.95 1.51 17.63
N ASP A 42 -3.14 2.34 16.61
CA ASP A 42 -3.68 1.95 15.32
C ASP A 42 -2.53 1.59 14.40
N VAL A 43 -2.45 0.30 14.08
CA VAL A 43 -1.60 -0.19 12.99
C VAL A 43 -2.24 0.28 11.70
N THR A 44 -1.47 1.01 10.88
CA THR A 44 -1.96 1.58 9.63
C THR A 44 -1.20 0.99 8.45
N VAL A 45 -1.87 0.86 7.32
CA VAL A 45 -1.27 0.43 6.05
C VAL A 45 -1.43 1.57 5.06
N GLN A 46 -0.33 2.03 4.48
CA GLN A 46 -0.31 3.06 3.46
C GLN A 46 0.42 2.56 2.22
N TYR A 47 -0.03 2.97 1.04
CA TYR A 47 0.65 2.62 -0.20
C TYR A 47 1.54 3.79 -0.63
N ASN A 48 2.84 3.64 -0.43
CA ASN A 48 3.84 4.64 -0.82
C ASN A 48 4.62 4.09 -2.01
N HIS A 49 4.62 4.81 -3.14
CA HIS A 49 5.32 4.42 -4.37
C HIS A 49 4.95 3.03 -4.90
N GLY A 50 3.70 2.59 -4.71
CA GLY A 50 3.20 1.30 -5.20
C GLY A 50 3.48 0.12 -4.27
N LEU A 51 4.12 0.34 -3.12
CA LEU A 51 4.38 -0.69 -2.12
C LEU A 51 3.59 -0.41 -0.83
N PRO A 52 3.01 -1.44 -0.20
CA PRO A 52 2.39 -1.31 1.10
C PRO A 52 3.44 -1.10 2.19
N VAL A 53 3.26 -0.05 2.97
CA VAL A 53 4.03 0.32 4.15
C VAL A 53 3.13 0.14 5.36
N VAL A 54 3.48 -0.83 6.20
CA VAL A 54 2.77 -1.09 7.46
C VAL A 54 3.47 -0.30 8.57
N THR A 55 2.73 0.59 9.21
CA THR A 55 3.21 1.38 10.35
C THR A 55 2.61 0.84 11.63
N LEU A 56 3.44 0.42 12.57
CA LEU A 56 3.01 -0.06 13.89
C LEU A 56 3.93 0.49 15.00
N THR A 57 3.37 0.64 16.20
CA THR A 57 4.13 1.03 17.39
C THR A 57 4.69 -0.22 18.06
N LEU A 58 6.02 -0.31 18.20
CA LEU A 58 6.67 -1.46 18.84
C LEU A 58 6.62 -1.34 20.38
N PRO A 59 6.27 -2.41 21.11
CA PRO A 59 5.94 -2.36 22.53
C PRO A 59 7.13 -2.02 23.45
N SER A 60 8.36 -2.42 23.11
CA SER A 60 9.49 -2.25 24.04
C SER A 60 9.96 -0.81 24.16
N ARG A 61 9.98 -0.08 23.05
CA ARG A 61 10.47 1.31 22.98
C ARG A 61 9.34 2.33 22.82
N ASN A 62 8.11 1.88 22.55
CA ASN A 62 6.96 2.73 22.22
C ASN A 62 7.25 3.67 21.04
N GLU A 63 8.08 3.21 20.09
CA GLU A 63 8.46 3.93 18.87
C GLU A 63 7.62 3.42 17.68
N ARG A 64 7.26 4.32 16.76
CA ARG A 64 6.56 3.96 15.52
C ARG A 64 7.57 3.49 14.48
N CYS A 65 7.41 2.25 14.03
CA CYS A 65 8.25 1.65 13.00
C CYS A 65 7.43 1.40 11.73
N GLN A 66 8.08 1.59 10.60
CA GLN A 66 7.49 1.41 9.28
C GLN A 66 8.16 0.24 8.57
N PHE A 67 7.35 -0.65 8.02
CA PHE A 67 7.80 -1.84 7.31
C PHE A 67 7.28 -1.82 5.88
N THR A 68 8.18 -1.63 4.92
CA THR A 68 7.86 -1.71 3.49
C THR A 68 7.81 -3.15 3.05
N ILE A 69 6.67 -3.59 2.50
CA ILE A 69 6.45 -4.98 2.11
C ILE A 69 6.39 -5.12 0.59
N LYS A 70 6.97 -6.21 0.07
CA LYS A 70 6.85 -6.61 -1.33
C LYS A 70 5.82 -7.75 -1.43
N PRO A 71 4.55 -7.48 -1.82
CA PRO A 71 3.45 -8.43 -1.62
C PRO A 71 3.60 -9.78 -2.31
N LEU A 72 4.32 -9.81 -3.44
CA LEU A 72 4.50 -10.99 -4.27
C LEU A 72 5.71 -11.83 -3.89
N THR A 73 6.66 -11.27 -3.14
CA THR A 73 7.90 -11.97 -2.76
C THR A 73 7.98 -12.23 -1.27
N THR A 74 7.35 -11.39 -0.45
CA THR A 74 7.41 -11.48 1.00
C THR A 74 6.27 -12.33 1.54
N THR A 75 6.60 -13.31 2.37
CA THR A 75 5.63 -14.11 3.12
C THR A 75 5.28 -13.46 4.46
N VAL A 76 4.14 -13.85 5.03
CA VAL A 76 3.73 -13.46 6.38
C VAL A 76 4.81 -13.84 7.39
N GLY A 77 5.37 -15.06 7.29
CA GLY A 77 6.43 -15.50 8.19
C GLY A 77 7.69 -14.64 8.12
N GLN A 78 8.07 -14.16 6.93
CA GLN A 78 9.21 -13.25 6.79
C GLN A 78 8.91 -11.89 7.43
N PHE A 79 7.74 -11.31 7.15
CA PHE A 79 7.31 -10.05 7.72
C PHE A 79 7.28 -10.08 9.26
N LEU A 80 6.73 -11.14 9.87
CA LEU A 80 6.70 -11.28 11.32
C LEU A 80 8.12 -11.43 11.90
N LYS A 81 9.01 -12.15 11.21
CA LYS A 81 10.43 -12.23 11.62
C LYS A 81 11.12 -10.87 11.56
N ASP A 82 10.81 -10.05 10.57
CA ASP A 82 11.41 -8.71 10.45
C ASP A 82 10.97 -7.80 11.61
N ILE A 83 9.71 -7.87 12.03
CA ILE A 83 9.21 -7.18 13.23
C ILE A 83 9.91 -7.69 14.50
N GLN A 84 10.02 -9.01 14.67
CA GLN A 84 10.65 -9.61 15.85
C GLN A 84 12.16 -9.30 15.93
N LYS A 85 12.82 -9.15 14.78
CA LYS A 85 14.23 -8.72 14.73
C LYS A 85 14.40 -7.28 15.20
N GLU A 86 13.46 -6.41 14.83
CA GLU A 86 13.46 -5.00 15.23
C GLU A 86 13.18 -4.81 16.72
N ASP A 87 12.26 -5.58 17.28
CA ASP A 87 11.94 -5.56 18.71
C ASP A 87 12.04 -6.96 19.34
N GLN A 88 13.16 -7.18 20.03
CA GLN A 88 13.47 -8.42 20.75
C GLN A 88 12.58 -8.66 21.99
N GLY A 89 11.79 -7.67 22.42
CA GLY A 89 10.79 -7.85 23.50
C GLY A 89 9.46 -8.43 23.00
N ILE A 90 9.36 -8.78 21.72
CA ILE A 90 8.21 -9.47 21.15
C ILE A 90 8.42 -10.98 21.23
N ASP A 91 7.76 -11.60 22.22
CA ASP A 91 7.76 -13.05 22.42
C ASP A 91 6.72 -13.76 21.55
N ARG A 92 5.55 -13.12 21.36
CA ARG A 92 4.44 -13.70 20.58
C ARG A 92 4.04 -12.76 19.47
N LEU A 93 4.09 -13.26 18.24
CA LEU A 93 3.71 -12.52 17.06
C LEU A 93 2.96 -13.42 16.08
N ALA A 94 1.77 -13.00 15.66
CA ALA A 94 0.97 -13.74 14.68
C ALA A 94 0.03 -12.82 13.91
N ALA A 95 -0.21 -13.15 12.64
CA ALA A 95 -1.32 -12.58 11.87
C ALA A 95 -2.52 -13.53 11.98
N ILE A 96 -3.70 -12.98 12.26
CA ILE A 96 -4.95 -13.70 12.50
C ILE A 96 -6.04 -13.08 11.61
N SER A 97 -6.90 -13.88 11.00
CA SER A 97 -8.08 -13.40 10.27
C SER A 97 -9.10 -12.79 11.23
N THR A 98 -10.06 -12.02 10.71
CA THR A 98 -11.22 -11.55 11.48
C THR A 98 -11.99 -12.69 12.14
N ASP A 99 -11.92 -13.89 11.56
CA ASP A 99 -12.60 -15.09 12.03
C ASP A 99 -11.82 -15.85 13.12
N GLY A 100 -10.67 -15.32 13.56
CA GLY A 100 -9.82 -15.94 14.58
C GLY A 100 -8.85 -17.02 14.07
N THR A 101 -8.83 -17.29 12.77
CA THR A 101 -7.90 -18.27 12.17
C THR A 101 -6.51 -17.65 11.98
N LYS A 102 -5.45 -18.33 12.45
CA LYS A 102 -4.07 -17.88 12.26
C LYS A 102 -3.61 -18.11 10.81
N PHE A 103 -2.96 -17.11 10.21
CA PHE A 103 -2.34 -17.25 8.89
C PHE A 103 -1.07 -18.10 8.96
N SER A 104 -0.87 -18.97 7.96
CA SER A 104 0.36 -19.75 7.83
C SER A 104 1.55 -18.85 7.52
N SER A 105 2.72 -19.17 8.06
CA SER A 105 3.99 -18.48 7.77
C SER A 105 4.38 -18.50 6.29
N SER A 106 3.90 -19.49 5.52
CA SER A 106 4.14 -19.60 4.07
C SER A 106 3.19 -18.75 3.22
N THR A 107 2.15 -18.17 3.81
CA THR A 107 1.18 -17.33 3.10
C THR A 107 1.88 -16.08 2.56
N LEU A 108 1.59 -15.72 1.31
CA LEU A 108 2.11 -14.48 0.72
C LEU A 108 1.40 -13.26 1.30
N MET A 109 2.13 -12.15 1.44
CA MET A 109 1.54 -10.91 1.94
C MET A 109 0.45 -10.36 1.01
N ASN A 110 0.52 -10.64 -0.30
CA ASN A 110 -0.56 -10.30 -1.24
C ASN A 110 -1.92 -10.91 -0.85
N VAL A 111 -1.93 -12.11 -0.24
CA VAL A 111 -3.19 -12.73 0.21
C VAL A 111 -3.68 -12.05 1.48
N LEU A 112 -2.77 -11.74 2.40
CA LEU A 112 -3.09 -11.09 3.68
C LEU A 112 -3.66 -9.68 3.48
N LEU A 113 -3.06 -8.87 2.61
CA LEU A 113 -3.42 -7.47 2.38
C LEU A 113 -4.71 -7.27 1.56
N LYS A 114 -5.34 -8.34 1.08
CA LYS A 114 -6.63 -8.26 0.36
C LYS A 114 -7.82 -8.10 1.31
N ASN A 115 -7.67 -8.52 2.56
CA ASN A 115 -8.72 -8.50 3.56
C ASN A 115 -8.22 -7.82 4.82
N ASP A 116 -9.15 -7.42 5.68
CA ASP A 116 -8.82 -7.00 7.04
C ASP A 116 -8.23 -8.20 7.81
N PHE A 117 -7.23 -7.93 8.63
CA PHE A 117 -6.62 -8.93 9.49
C PHE A 117 -6.22 -8.32 10.82
N GLN A 118 -5.92 -9.17 11.79
CA GLN A 118 -5.51 -8.80 13.13
C GLN A 118 -4.06 -9.18 13.33
N LEU A 119 -3.24 -8.23 13.80
CA LEU A 119 -1.87 -8.47 14.19
C LEU A 119 -1.82 -8.64 15.71
N LEU A 120 -1.51 -9.85 16.15
CA LEU A 120 -1.30 -10.17 17.56
C LEU A 120 0.16 -9.91 17.92
N ILE A 121 0.40 -8.94 18.80
CA ILE A 121 1.71 -8.62 19.38
C ILE A 121 1.63 -8.85 20.89
N ASN A 122 2.32 -9.87 21.39
CA ASN A 122 2.27 -10.34 22.76
C ASN A 122 0.85 -10.70 23.22
N LYS A 123 0.18 -9.78 23.92
CA LYS A 123 -1.20 -9.92 24.41
C LYS A 123 -2.16 -8.91 23.76
N SER A 124 -1.64 -8.01 22.93
CA SER A 124 -2.38 -6.94 22.27
C SER A 124 -2.74 -7.36 20.85
N THR A 125 -4.00 -7.17 20.47
CA THR A 125 -4.49 -7.48 19.13
C THR A 125 -4.80 -6.18 18.42
N HIS A 126 -4.13 -5.92 17.30
CA HIS A 126 -4.29 -4.72 16.50
C HIS A 126 -5.07 -5.05 15.23
N ASN A 127 -6.18 -4.36 14.99
CA ASN A 127 -6.95 -4.50 13.76
C ASN A 127 -6.25 -3.72 12.64
N VAL A 128 -5.79 -4.44 11.63
CA VAL A 128 -5.17 -3.88 10.43
C VAL A 128 -6.21 -3.86 9.34
N LYS A 129 -6.54 -2.65 8.86
CA LYS A 129 -7.44 -2.44 7.75
C LYS A 129 -6.65 -1.88 6.57
N PRO A 130 -6.27 -2.72 5.59
CA PRO A 130 -5.68 -2.23 4.36
C PRO A 130 -6.64 -1.23 3.69
N PRO A 131 -6.14 -0.09 3.18
CA PRO A 131 -7.01 0.87 2.52
C PRO A 131 -7.63 0.22 1.27
N PRO A 132 -8.93 0.46 1.00
CA PRO A 132 -9.58 -0.10 -0.16
C PRO A 132 -8.87 0.39 -1.42
N ILE A 133 -8.45 -0.55 -2.27
CA ILE A 133 -7.93 -0.23 -3.60
C ILE A 133 -9.09 0.36 -4.40
N GLY A 134 -9.12 1.69 -4.52
CA GLY A 134 -10.24 2.42 -5.11
C GLY A 134 -10.57 1.91 -6.50
N LYS A 135 -11.81 1.47 -6.71
CA LYS A 135 -12.40 1.44 -8.04
C LYS A 135 -12.73 2.89 -8.40
N GLY A 136 -12.21 3.36 -9.53
CA GLY A 136 -12.39 4.73 -9.99
C GLY A 136 -13.86 5.14 -9.92
N SER A 137 -14.15 6.14 -9.09
CA SER A 137 -15.24 7.06 -9.37
C SER A 137 -14.57 8.31 -9.92
N ASP A 138 -15.02 8.72 -11.09
CA ASP A 138 -14.48 9.80 -11.88
C ASP A 138 -14.48 11.10 -11.09
N ASN A 139 -13.35 11.43 -10.45
CA ASN A 139 -13.02 12.79 -10.04
C ASN A 139 -11.50 12.91 -9.82
N PHE A 140 -10.94 13.86 -10.55
CA PHE A 140 -9.53 14.11 -10.78
C PHE A 140 -8.88 14.81 -9.57
N ASN A 141 -8.34 14.08 -8.60
CA ASN A 141 -7.10 14.43 -7.86
C ASN A 141 -6.76 13.43 -6.76
N SER A 142 -5.45 13.27 -6.53
CA SER A 142 -4.79 12.60 -5.40
C SER A 142 -4.26 11.20 -5.71
N TYR A 143 -2.97 11.17 -6.05
CA TYR A 143 -2.07 10.02 -6.14
C TYR A 143 -2.52 8.81 -5.31
N SER A 144 -3.08 7.80 -5.98
CA SER A 144 -3.40 6.50 -5.39
C SER A 144 -2.54 5.43 -6.08
N PRO A 145 -1.43 4.98 -5.49
CA PRO A 145 -0.56 4.03 -6.14
C PRO A 145 -0.89 2.62 -5.65
N CYS A 146 -1.97 2.00 -6.13
CA CYS A 146 -2.08 0.53 -6.11
C CYS A 146 -3.26 -0.09 -6.86
N VAL A 147 -3.81 0.52 -7.91
CA VAL A 147 -4.74 -0.19 -8.78
C VAL A 147 -3.91 -1.01 -9.77
N SER A 148 -3.35 -2.15 -9.32
CA SER A 148 -2.94 -3.35 -10.10
C SER A 148 -1.82 -4.19 -9.44
N ILE A 149 -1.93 -4.65 -8.18
CA ILE A 149 -1.07 -5.80 -7.74
C ILE A 149 -1.68 -7.16 -8.13
N SER A 150 -2.59 -7.18 -9.11
CA SER A 150 -3.20 -8.43 -9.58
C SER A 150 -3.25 -8.56 -11.10
N GLN A 151 -2.69 -7.61 -11.84
CA GLN A 151 -2.32 -7.80 -13.25
C GLN A 151 -0.87 -7.30 -13.40
N ASP A 152 0.03 -8.27 -13.58
CA ASP A 152 1.37 -8.11 -14.16
C ASP A 152 2.40 -7.24 -13.42
N TYR A 153 2.69 -7.55 -12.16
CA TYR A 153 3.99 -7.20 -11.58
C TYR A 153 5.05 -8.26 -11.95
N VAL A 154 5.20 -8.49 -13.25
CA VAL A 154 6.37 -9.14 -13.84
C VAL A 154 7.35 -8.01 -14.09
N TYR A 155 8.45 -7.93 -13.35
CA TYR A 155 9.57 -7.05 -13.71
C TYR A 155 10.17 -7.61 -15.00
N PRO A 156 9.79 -7.15 -16.20
CA PRO A 156 10.14 -7.86 -17.43
C PRO A 156 11.65 -7.97 -17.53
N GLU A 157 12.38 -6.89 -17.21
CA GLU A 157 13.85 -6.84 -17.25
C GLU A 157 14.56 -7.86 -16.33
N VAL A 158 14.03 -8.14 -15.13
CA VAL A 158 14.66 -9.02 -14.14
C VAL A 158 14.20 -10.47 -14.33
N THR A 159 12.92 -10.67 -14.64
CA THR A 159 12.37 -11.99 -14.97
C THR A 159 12.93 -12.48 -16.30
N ASP A 160 13.13 -11.59 -17.28
CA ASP A 160 13.67 -11.94 -18.60
C ASP A 160 15.09 -12.47 -18.47
N ARG A 161 15.97 -11.84 -17.70
CA ARG A 161 17.36 -12.32 -17.58
C ARG A 161 17.46 -13.70 -16.93
N GLN A 162 16.73 -13.94 -15.84
CA GLN A 162 16.74 -15.24 -15.16
C GLN A 162 16.02 -16.31 -15.98
N PHE A 163 14.87 -15.97 -16.55
CA PHE A 163 14.12 -16.85 -17.44
C PHE A 163 14.96 -17.23 -18.66
N LEU A 164 15.58 -16.26 -19.31
CA LEU A 164 16.43 -16.45 -20.48
C LEU A 164 17.62 -17.35 -20.12
N HIS A 165 18.26 -17.13 -18.97
CA HIS A 165 19.35 -17.99 -18.50
C HIS A 165 18.89 -19.44 -18.28
N ILE A 166 17.76 -19.65 -17.60
CA ILE A 166 17.19 -20.99 -17.35
C ILE A 166 16.75 -21.65 -18.66
N PHE A 167 16.14 -20.88 -19.57
CA PHE A 167 15.66 -21.34 -20.87
C PHE A 167 16.83 -21.82 -21.73
N TYR A 168 17.86 -21.00 -21.93
CA TYR A 168 19.06 -21.40 -22.69
C TYR A 168 19.77 -22.60 -22.07
N LYS A 169 19.84 -22.67 -20.74
CA LYS A 169 20.41 -23.83 -20.03
C LYS A 169 19.62 -25.11 -20.33
N LYS A 170 18.29 -25.06 -20.25
CA LYS A 170 17.41 -26.21 -20.53
C LYS A 170 17.39 -26.59 -22.01
N ALA A 171 17.40 -25.60 -22.89
CA ALA A 171 17.41 -25.82 -24.34
C ALA A 171 18.70 -26.52 -24.79
N LYS A 172 19.86 -26.17 -24.21
CA LYS A 172 21.12 -26.92 -24.43
C LYS A 172 21.02 -28.38 -23.98
N VAL A 173 20.45 -28.63 -22.78
CA VAL A 173 20.26 -30.00 -22.27
C VAL A 173 19.35 -30.81 -23.19
N LYS A 174 18.28 -30.20 -23.71
CA LYS A 174 17.31 -30.87 -24.60
C LYS A 174 17.69 -30.83 -26.09
N LYS A 175 18.87 -30.29 -26.44
CA LYS A 175 19.29 -30.03 -27.83
C LYS A 175 18.21 -29.31 -28.66
N PHE A 176 17.52 -28.36 -28.05
CA PHE A 176 16.52 -27.54 -28.71
C PHE A 176 17.22 -26.42 -29.50
N ASP A 177 16.90 -26.32 -30.79
CA ASP A 177 17.44 -25.29 -31.68
C ASP A 177 16.68 -23.97 -31.51
N ILE A 178 17.29 -23.07 -30.76
CA ILE A 178 16.71 -21.78 -30.39
C ILE A 178 16.81 -20.79 -31.56
N GLU A 179 17.83 -20.91 -32.41
CA GLU A 179 18.00 -20.02 -33.57
C GLU A 179 16.89 -20.28 -34.59
N LYS A 180 16.63 -21.55 -34.89
CA LYS A 180 15.52 -21.94 -35.76
C LYS A 180 14.17 -21.50 -35.20
N TYR A 181 13.95 -21.66 -33.89
CA TYR A 181 12.72 -21.21 -33.24
C TYR A 181 12.54 -19.69 -33.35
N ASN A 182 13.60 -18.91 -33.08
CA ASN A 182 13.53 -17.45 -33.15
C ASN A 182 13.30 -16.95 -34.59
N ARG A 183 13.93 -17.59 -35.58
CA ARG A 183 13.66 -17.31 -36.99
C ARG A 183 12.18 -17.54 -37.33
N LEU A 184 11.65 -18.71 -37.00
CA LEU A 184 10.26 -19.05 -37.30
C LEU A 184 9.27 -18.16 -36.55
N LYS A 185 9.60 -17.77 -35.32
CA LYS A 185 8.81 -16.84 -34.52
C LYS A 185 8.75 -15.45 -35.16
N ASN A 186 9.86 -14.95 -35.69
CA ASN A 186 9.91 -13.65 -36.36
C ASN A 186 9.12 -13.67 -37.67
N GLU A 187 9.29 -14.73 -38.48
CA GLU A 187 8.57 -14.93 -39.74
C GLU A 187 7.05 -15.04 -39.50
N PHE A 188 6.64 -15.74 -38.44
CA PHE A 188 5.23 -15.81 -38.04
C PHE A 188 4.67 -14.43 -37.67
N ALA A 189 5.42 -13.65 -36.87
CA ALA A 189 5.00 -12.31 -36.48
C ALA A 189 4.89 -11.36 -37.68
N GLU A 190 5.81 -11.47 -38.64
CA GLU A 190 5.77 -10.71 -39.90
C GLU A 190 4.56 -11.08 -40.77
N THR A 191 4.27 -12.38 -40.87
CA THR A 191 3.11 -12.89 -41.61
C THR A 191 1.79 -12.47 -40.96
N GLU A 192 1.71 -12.55 -39.63
CA GLU A 192 0.54 -12.12 -38.85
C GLU A 192 0.28 -10.62 -39.01
N GLU A 193 1.33 -9.80 -38.94
CA GLU A 193 1.23 -8.36 -39.16
C GLU A 193 0.83 -8.04 -40.60
N SER A 194 1.35 -8.76 -41.59
CA SER A 194 0.97 -8.62 -43.00
C SER A 194 -0.51 -8.98 -43.22
N LEU A 195 -0.99 -10.07 -42.62
CA LEU A 195 -2.41 -10.45 -42.64
C LEU A 195 -3.28 -9.41 -41.95
N ARG A 196 -2.85 -8.90 -40.79
CA ARG A 196 -3.56 -7.84 -40.06
C ARG A 196 -3.70 -6.59 -40.92
N ARG A 197 -2.62 -6.19 -41.62
CA ARG A 197 -2.61 -5.06 -42.55
C ARG A 197 -3.56 -5.28 -43.71
N LEU A 198 -3.57 -6.44 -44.35
CA LEU A 198 -4.45 -6.75 -45.48
C LEU A 198 -5.92 -6.86 -45.07
N ARG A 199 -6.19 -7.31 -43.84
CA ARG A 199 -7.56 -7.45 -43.32
C ARG A 199 -8.25 -6.10 -43.09
N SER A 200 -7.50 -5.04 -42.79
CA SER A 200 -8.02 -3.68 -42.56
C SER A 200 -8.67 -3.04 -43.81
N PRO A 201 -8.00 -2.93 -44.98
CA PRO A 201 -8.58 -2.36 -46.20
C PRO A 201 -9.65 -3.26 -46.84
N LEU A 202 -9.53 -4.59 -46.72
CA LEU A 202 -10.53 -5.53 -47.26
C LEU A 202 -11.88 -5.45 -46.51
N GLN A 203 -11.89 -5.08 -45.23
CA GLN A 203 -13.11 -4.83 -44.47
C GLN A 203 -13.76 -3.48 -44.80
N LEU A 204 -12.99 -2.50 -45.29
CA LEU A 204 -13.43 -1.12 -45.55
C LEU A 204 -13.61 -0.79 -47.05
N LYS A 205 -13.31 -1.72 -47.97
CA LYS A 205 -13.27 -1.49 -49.44
C LYS A 205 -12.42 -0.26 -49.83
N LEU A 206 -11.36 0.02 -49.08
CA LEU A 206 -10.43 1.10 -49.40
C LEU A 206 -9.40 0.61 -50.44
N PRO A 207 -8.88 1.49 -51.32
CA PRO A 207 -7.81 1.13 -52.25
C PRO A 207 -6.62 0.52 -51.50
N ILE A 208 -6.08 -0.59 -52.00
CA ILE A 208 -4.97 -1.30 -51.35
C ILE A 208 -3.74 -0.40 -51.37
N GLU A 209 -3.22 -0.09 -50.20
CA GLU A 209 -1.98 0.65 -50.05
C GLU A 209 -0.82 -0.31 -50.40
N GLU A 210 -0.07 0.01 -51.46
CA GLU A 210 1.03 -0.82 -51.95
C GLU A 210 2.06 -1.06 -50.84
N LEU A 211 2.36 -2.34 -50.59
CA LEU A 211 3.40 -2.77 -49.68
C LEU A 211 4.75 -2.34 -50.26
N ARG A 212 5.26 -1.19 -49.81
CA ARG A 212 6.69 -0.90 -49.97
C ARG A 212 7.45 -1.93 -49.14
N GLU A 213 8.00 -2.93 -49.81
CA GLU A 213 9.03 -3.80 -49.27
C GLU A 213 10.14 -2.88 -48.73
N ARG A 214 10.46 -3.00 -47.44
CA ARG A 214 11.61 -2.29 -46.90
C ARG A 214 12.86 -3.01 -47.42
N GLU A 215 13.56 -2.37 -48.35
CA GLU A 215 14.96 -2.69 -48.69
C GLU A 215 15.86 -2.61 -47.45
#